data_AF-A0A7K3TJL9-F1
#
_entry.id   AF-A0A7K3TJL9-F1
#
_cell.length_a   1.000
_cell.length_b   1.000
_cell.length_c   1.000
_cell.angle_alpha   90.00
_cell.angle_beta   90.00
_cell.angle_gamma   90.00
#
_symmetry.space_group_name_H-M   'P 1'
#
loop_
_entity.id
_entity.type
_entity.pdbx_description
1 polymer ?
#
loop_
_entity_poly.entity_id
_entity_poly.type
_entity_poly.pdbx_seq_one_letter_code
_entity_poly.pdbx_strand_id
1 'polypeptide(L)'
;MSGMRRMHGMSGNDGEEPGEPAAKGKSDAHEGRADRDGRGKWRGLRELCGLRGWFARGDRSWQTHRARTAQCESAAMAVLVIVGALMAYFGIWVPNRPANMSHLRVEVSESSKFTGAQMDDAVTLLRRQKRSYTGCAINRIYYDERWSNGRLDEERRAVKDDPGSGSSFASAIDRYGMGRVAIFRTDFTCGKNSADTGLGAGATTGWEDLLAWAPDDAKAERGWVWIDGGMG
;
A
#
# COMPACT_ATOMS: atom_id res chain seq x y z
N MET A 1 -37.96 -20.58 -47.63
CA MET A 1 -36.60 -20.40 -48.20
C MET A 1 -35.63 -20.70 -47.06
N SER A 2 -35.31 -21.98 -46.86
CA SER A 2 -34.12 -22.69 -47.39
C SER A 2 -32.81 -22.13 -46.84
N GLY A 3 -32.12 -22.92 -46.02
CA GLY A 3 -30.79 -22.58 -45.50
C GLY A 3 -30.36 -23.35 -44.25
N MET A 4 -30.46 -24.69 -44.27
CA MET A 4 -29.79 -25.55 -43.29
C MET A 4 -28.26 -25.47 -43.45
N ARG A 5 -27.52 -25.42 -42.34
CA ARG A 5 -26.32 -26.26 -42.20
C ARG A 5 -26.16 -26.73 -40.75
N ARG A 6 -26.35 -28.04 -40.61
CA ARG A 6 -26.12 -28.91 -39.46
C ARG A 6 -24.64 -29.35 -39.47
N MET A 7 -24.07 -29.68 -38.30
CA MET A 7 -23.14 -30.79 -37.98
C MET A 7 -22.71 -30.57 -36.51
N HIS A 8 -23.20 -31.37 -35.55
CA HIS A 8 -22.57 -32.59 -34.97
C HIS A 8 -21.20 -32.27 -34.31
N GLY A 9 -20.90 -32.61 -33.05
CA GLY A 9 -21.50 -33.49 -32.04
C GLY A 9 -20.37 -34.12 -31.19
N MET A 10 -20.72 -34.61 -29.99
CA MET A 10 -19.97 -35.55 -29.10
C MET A 10 -18.89 -34.90 -28.21
N SER A 11 -18.95 -34.91 -26.86
CA SER A 11 -19.27 -35.92 -25.83
C SER A 11 -18.23 -37.04 -25.74
N GLY A 12 -17.58 -37.17 -24.56
CA GLY A 12 -16.88 -38.40 -24.16
C GLY A 12 -15.65 -38.18 -23.29
N ASN A 13 -15.78 -38.52 -22.00
CA ASN A 13 -14.70 -38.95 -21.12
C ASN A 13 -13.93 -40.14 -21.71
N ASP A 14 -12.71 -40.35 -21.22
CA ASP A 14 -11.98 -41.60 -20.91
C ASP A 14 -10.49 -41.19 -20.87
N GLY A 15 -9.74 -41.33 -19.78
CA GLY A 15 -9.34 -42.59 -19.19
C GLY A 15 -7.87 -42.86 -19.54
N GLU A 16 -7.14 -43.47 -18.61
CA GLU A 16 -5.85 -44.16 -18.78
C GLU A 16 -4.52 -43.45 -18.39
N GLU A 17 -4.00 -43.93 -17.25
CA GLU A 17 -2.57 -43.98 -16.88
C GLU A 17 -1.71 -44.71 -17.93
N PRO A 18 -0.39 -44.52 -17.87
CA PRO A 18 0.47 -45.67 -17.51
C PRO A 18 1.50 -45.24 -16.46
N GLY A 19 1.90 -46.06 -15.48
CA GLY A 19 2.29 -47.45 -15.59
C GLY A 19 3.69 -47.58 -14.98
N GLU A 20 3.73 -48.10 -13.77
CA GLU A 20 4.91 -48.51 -13.03
C GLU A 20 5.74 -49.56 -13.81
N PRO A 21 7.05 -49.70 -13.54
CA PRO A 21 7.47 -51.01 -13.06
C PRO A 21 8.37 -51.01 -11.82
N ALA A 22 7.93 -51.79 -10.83
CA ALA A 22 8.67 -52.60 -9.86
C ALA A 22 9.94 -53.29 -10.44
N ALA A 23 10.99 -53.71 -9.71
CA ALA A 23 11.36 -53.69 -8.30
C ALA A 23 12.81 -54.28 -8.15
N LYS A 24 13.34 -54.15 -6.92
CA LYS A 24 14.36 -54.98 -6.22
C LYS A 24 15.83 -54.54 -6.24
N GLY A 25 16.29 -54.15 -5.04
CA GLY A 25 17.66 -54.30 -4.54
C GLY A 25 17.70 -53.96 -3.04
N LYS A 26 17.96 -54.95 -2.19
CA LYS A 26 18.00 -54.90 -0.71
C LYS A 26 19.26 -54.21 -0.17
N SER A 27 19.24 -53.94 1.16
CA SER A 27 20.38 -53.81 2.11
C SER A 27 21.16 -52.50 2.00
N ASP A 28 21.51 -51.72 3.03
CA ASP A 28 21.65 -51.98 4.46
C ASP A 28 21.46 -50.69 5.28
N ALA A 29 21.29 -50.89 6.58
CA ALA A 29 21.17 -49.89 7.62
C ALA A 29 22.25 -48.80 7.57
N HIS A 30 21.84 -47.54 7.75
CA HIS A 30 22.58 -46.62 8.60
C HIS A 30 21.64 -45.67 9.34
N GLU A 31 21.72 -45.83 10.65
CA GLU A 31 21.18 -45.02 11.72
C GLU A 31 21.51 -43.53 11.53
N GLY A 32 20.48 -42.68 11.51
CA GLY A 32 20.60 -41.24 11.35
C GLY A 32 19.47 -40.52 12.08
N ARG A 33 19.52 -40.58 13.41
CA ARG A 33 18.58 -39.98 14.37
C ARG A 33 18.30 -38.51 14.03
N ALA A 34 17.01 -38.21 13.86
CA ALA A 34 16.48 -36.86 13.71
C ALA A 34 16.87 -35.98 14.90
N ASP A 35 17.66 -34.95 14.64
CA ASP A 35 18.03 -33.95 15.63
C ASP A 35 16.90 -32.91 15.74
N ARG A 36 15.91 -33.25 16.59
CA ARG A 36 15.03 -32.26 17.21
C ARG A 36 15.86 -31.55 18.28
N ASP A 37 16.43 -30.39 17.96
CA ASP A 37 16.71 -29.44 19.03
C ASP A 37 16.67 -27.96 18.64
N GLY A 38 15.44 -27.41 18.62
CA GLY A 38 15.18 -25.97 18.70
C GLY A 38 15.52 -25.34 20.06
N ARG A 39 16.51 -25.88 20.79
CA ARG A 39 17.02 -25.35 22.07
C ARG A 39 18.34 -24.57 21.93
N GLY A 40 18.73 -24.20 20.72
CA GLY A 40 19.93 -23.40 20.44
C GLY A 40 19.74 -21.88 20.56
N LYS A 41 18.54 -21.34 20.33
CA LYS A 41 18.37 -19.88 20.15
C LYS A 41 18.11 -19.08 21.44
N TRP A 42 17.91 -19.76 22.57
CA TRP A 42 17.71 -19.12 23.89
C TRP A 42 18.90 -19.28 24.84
N ARG A 43 20.03 -19.86 24.39
CA ARG A 43 21.24 -19.94 25.24
C ARG A 43 21.93 -18.58 25.44
N GLY A 44 21.80 -17.65 24.50
CA GLY A 44 22.44 -16.33 24.61
C GLY A 44 21.90 -15.44 25.75
N LEU A 45 20.63 -15.61 26.16
CA LEU A 45 20.03 -14.83 27.25
C LEU A 45 20.25 -15.44 28.64
N ARG A 46 20.57 -16.74 28.72
CA ARG A 46 20.79 -17.45 29.99
C ARG A 46 22.22 -17.32 30.52
N GLU A 47 23.19 -17.08 29.64
CA GLU A 47 24.59 -16.93 30.06
C GLU A 47 24.96 -15.51 30.51
N LEU A 48 24.12 -14.51 30.22
CA LEU A 48 24.37 -13.12 30.62
C LEU A 48 24.11 -12.81 32.09
N CYS A 49 23.45 -13.71 32.85
CA CYS A 49 23.17 -13.48 34.28
C CYS A 49 23.63 -14.63 35.20
N GLY A 50 24.71 -15.34 34.83
CA GLY A 50 25.59 -16.05 35.77
C GLY A 50 24.90 -16.82 36.92
N LEU A 51 23.90 -17.65 36.62
CA LEU A 51 23.32 -18.58 37.60
C LEU A 51 24.13 -19.89 37.60
N ARG A 52 25.36 -19.83 38.10
CA ARG A 52 26.11 -21.03 38.49
C ARG A 52 26.96 -20.72 39.71
N GLY A 53 26.53 -21.23 40.87
CA GLY A 53 27.33 -21.23 42.10
C GLY A 53 26.60 -20.66 43.32
N TRP A 54 25.60 -21.40 43.83
CA TRP A 54 25.25 -21.31 45.24
C TRP A 54 26.26 -22.17 46.03
N PHE A 55 26.71 -21.64 47.18
CA PHE A 55 27.63 -22.20 48.18
C PHE A 55 29.14 -22.00 47.97
N ALA A 56 29.64 -20.81 48.36
CA ALA A 56 30.95 -20.68 48.99
C ALA A 56 30.94 -19.50 49.99
N ARG A 57 31.39 -19.80 51.22
CA ARG A 57 31.41 -18.97 52.43
C ARG A 57 32.52 -17.91 52.31
N GLY A 58 32.19 -16.61 52.45
CA GLY A 58 33.19 -15.52 52.48
C GLY A 58 32.60 -14.10 52.43
N ASP A 59 32.74 -13.36 53.54
CA ASP A 59 32.10 -12.08 53.92
C ASP A 59 32.46 -10.81 53.10
N ARG A 60 32.46 -10.84 51.76
CA ARG A 60 32.60 -9.60 50.93
C ARG A 60 31.69 -9.50 49.70
N SER A 61 30.64 -10.31 49.60
CA SER A 61 29.88 -10.49 48.35
C SER A 61 28.53 -9.77 48.25
N TRP A 62 28.00 -9.20 49.34
CA TRP A 62 26.64 -8.63 49.32
C TRP A 62 26.48 -7.37 48.44
N GLN A 63 27.51 -6.53 48.32
CA GLN A 63 27.45 -5.32 47.48
C GLN A 63 27.59 -5.64 45.98
N THR A 64 28.40 -6.63 45.62
CA THR A 64 28.60 -7.03 44.20
C THR A 64 27.41 -7.82 43.65
N HIS A 65 26.67 -8.55 44.48
CA HIS A 65 25.42 -9.20 44.06
C HIS A 65 24.31 -8.21 43.76
N ARG A 66 24.09 -7.17 44.60
CA ARG A 66 23.09 -6.12 44.31
C ARG A 66 23.41 -5.32 43.06
N ALA A 67 24.69 -5.02 42.82
CA ALA A 67 25.12 -4.32 41.62
C ALA A 67 24.86 -5.13 40.34
N ARG A 68 25.10 -6.46 40.38
CA ARG A 68 24.89 -7.34 39.23
C ARG A 68 23.41 -7.63 38.95
N THR A 69 22.57 -7.77 39.98
CA THR A 69 21.12 -7.91 39.79
C THR A 69 20.49 -6.62 39.28
N ALA A 70 20.89 -5.46 39.81
CA ALA A 70 20.45 -4.15 39.30
C ALA A 70 20.89 -3.92 37.84
N GLN A 71 22.06 -4.43 37.45
CA GLN A 71 22.58 -4.31 36.09
C GLN A 71 21.89 -5.26 35.10
N CYS A 72 21.51 -6.48 35.51
CA CYS A 72 20.66 -7.37 34.70
C CYS A 72 19.22 -6.82 34.56
N GLU A 73 18.64 -6.25 35.62
CA GLU A 73 17.32 -5.60 35.58
C GLU A 73 17.33 -4.37 34.66
N SER A 74 18.36 -3.54 34.76
CA SER A 74 18.55 -2.38 33.89
C SER A 74 18.72 -2.79 32.42
N ALA A 75 19.48 -3.86 32.15
CA ALA A 75 19.65 -4.39 30.79
C ALA A 75 18.33 -4.96 30.23
N ALA A 76 17.56 -5.70 31.04
CA ALA A 76 16.27 -6.23 30.63
C ALA A 76 15.25 -5.12 30.31
N MET A 77 15.20 -4.07 31.15
CA MET A 77 14.36 -2.90 30.90
C MET A 77 14.79 -2.14 29.65
N ALA A 78 16.09 -1.97 29.42
CA ALA A 78 16.60 -1.33 28.21
C ALA A 78 16.16 -2.09 26.94
N VAL A 79 16.23 -3.43 26.95
CA VAL A 79 15.74 -4.25 25.84
C VAL A 79 14.23 -4.09 25.63
N LEU A 80 13.43 -4.11 26.69
CA LEU A 80 11.98 -3.93 26.58
C LEU A 80 11.60 -2.54 26.02
N VAL A 81 12.32 -1.49 26.43
CA VAL A 81 12.12 -0.14 25.89
C VAL A 81 12.47 -0.10 24.40
N ILE A 82 13.57 -0.71 23.98
CA ILE A 82 13.97 -0.77 22.56
C ILE A 82 12.91 -1.53 21.75
N VAL A 83 12.47 -2.70 22.22
CA VAL A 83 11.43 -3.49 21.53
C VAL A 83 10.12 -2.70 21.45
N GLY A 84 9.70 -2.07 22.55
CA GLY A 84 8.51 -1.21 22.57
C GLY A 84 8.61 -0.05 21.59
N ALA A 85 9.77 0.63 21.53
CA ALA A 85 10.02 1.72 20.59
C ALA A 85 9.98 1.24 19.13
N LEU A 86 10.56 0.08 18.82
CA LEU A 86 10.50 -0.51 17.48
C LEU A 86 9.07 -0.87 17.09
N MET A 87 8.29 -1.46 17.99
CA MET A 87 6.89 -1.79 17.75
C MET A 87 6.04 -0.54 17.52
N ALA A 88 6.22 0.50 18.33
CA ALA A 88 5.52 1.78 18.13
C ALA A 88 5.92 2.44 16.80
N TYR A 89 7.21 2.43 16.47
CA TYR A 89 7.72 3.03 15.24
C TYR A 89 7.20 2.30 13.99
N PHE A 90 7.42 0.98 13.89
CA PHE A 90 7.04 0.22 12.69
C PHE A 90 5.55 -0.14 12.63
N GLY A 91 4.90 -0.36 13.78
CA GLY A 91 3.51 -0.80 13.86
C GLY A 91 2.49 0.33 13.89
N ILE A 92 2.86 1.51 14.39
CA ILE A 92 1.94 2.65 14.52
C ILE A 92 2.40 3.81 13.64
N TRP A 93 3.64 4.27 13.80
CA TRP A 93 4.08 5.49 13.15
C TRP A 93 4.28 5.33 11.63
N VAL A 94 5.00 4.31 11.18
CA VAL A 94 5.26 4.09 9.74
C VAL A 94 3.97 3.96 8.91
N PRO A 95 2.95 3.18 9.33
CA PRO A 95 1.65 3.11 8.67
C PRO A 95 0.89 4.43 8.58
N ASN A 96 0.94 5.23 9.65
CA ASN A 96 0.11 6.43 9.82
C ASN A 96 0.86 7.74 9.47
N ARG A 97 2.12 7.65 9.05
CA ARG A 97 2.87 8.84 8.68
C ARG A 97 2.21 9.51 7.47
N PRO A 98 2.17 10.85 7.40
CA PRO A 98 1.66 11.55 6.23
C PRO A 98 2.35 11.09 4.94
N ALA A 99 1.65 11.19 3.82
CA ALA A 99 2.19 10.77 2.53
C ALA A 99 3.55 11.42 2.25
N ASN A 100 4.51 10.62 1.82
CA ASN A 100 5.82 11.11 1.43
C ASN A 100 5.74 11.81 0.07
N MET A 101 6.20 13.06 -0.01
CA MET A 101 6.22 13.86 -1.24
C MET A 101 7.62 14.36 -1.59
N SER A 102 8.69 13.89 -0.93
CA SER A 102 10.05 14.39 -1.13
C SER A 102 10.57 14.21 -2.57
N HIS A 103 10.01 13.26 -3.30
CA HIS A 103 10.38 12.95 -4.69
C HIS A 103 9.21 13.16 -5.67
N LEU A 104 8.20 13.91 -5.25
CA LEU A 104 7.04 14.22 -6.09
C LEU A 104 7.48 15.00 -7.34
N ARG A 105 7.19 14.45 -8.51
CA ARG A 105 7.29 15.16 -9.80
C ARG A 105 5.96 15.80 -10.14
N VAL A 106 6.01 17.04 -10.63
CA VAL A 106 4.83 17.74 -11.14
C VAL A 106 5.03 18.01 -12.62
N GLU A 107 4.11 17.55 -13.44
CA GLU A 107 4.18 17.66 -14.90
C GLU A 107 2.84 18.14 -15.44
N VAL A 108 2.74 19.43 -15.68
CA VAL A 108 1.51 20.06 -16.15
C VAL A 108 1.76 20.57 -17.56
N SER A 109 0.98 20.10 -18.53
CA SER A 109 1.01 20.63 -19.89
C SER A 109 0.56 22.09 -19.90
N GLU A 110 1.01 22.86 -20.89
CA GLU A 110 0.33 24.12 -21.20
C GLU A 110 -1.16 23.86 -21.42
N SER A 111 -1.97 24.84 -21.01
CA SER A 111 -3.42 24.72 -20.99
C SER A 111 -4.03 25.93 -21.69
N SER A 112 -4.99 25.66 -22.57
CA SER A 112 -5.84 26.71 -23.15
C SER A 112 -7.05 27.02 -22.28
N LYS A 113 -7.42 26.09 -21.39
CA LYS A 113 -8.56 26.20 -20.46
C LYS A 113 -8.23 26.99 -19.19
N PHE A 114 -7.03 26.80 -18.65
CA PHE A 114 -6.62 27.38 -17.38
C PHE A 114 -5.26 28.05 -17.48
N THR A 115 -5.09 29.14 -16.75
CA THR A 115 -3.81 29.84 -16.62
C THR A 115 -2.81 29.01 -15.82
N GLY A 116 -1.51 29.27 -15.99
CA GLY A 116 -0.46 28.61 -15.20
C GLY A 116 -0.68 28.76 -13.69
N ALA A 117 -1.08 29.96 -13.22
CA ALA A 117 -1.38 30.21 -11.81
C ALA A 117 -2.54 29.35 -11.29
N GLN A 118 -3.61 29.19 -12.09
CA GLN A 118 -4.70 28.29 -11.74
C GLN A 118 -4.22 26.84 -11.62
N MET A 119 -3.35 26.38 -12.51
CA MET A 119 -2.81 25.03 -12.42
C MET A 119 -1.88 24.82 -11.22
N ASP A 120 -1.06 25.82 -10.88
CA ASP A 120 -0.22 25.77 -9.68
C ASP A 120 -1.06 25.70 -8.40
N ASP A 121 -2.19 26.41 -8.38
CA ASP A 121 -3.17 26.34 -7.29
C ASP A 121 -3.85 24.97 -7.20
N ALA A 122 -4.20 24.36 -8.35
CA ALA A 122 -4.74 23.00 -8.41
C ALA A 122 -3.75 21.96 -7.87
N VAL A 123 -2.48 22.04 -8.28
CA VAL A 123 -1.41 21.17 -7.77
C VAL A 123 -1.20 21.37 -6.28
N THR A 124 -1.31 22.60 -5.79
CA THR A 124 -1.19 22.90 -4.35
C THR A 124 -2.34 22.27 -3.56
N LEU A 125 -3.58 22.37 -4.06
CA LEU A 125 -4.74 21.70 -3.50
C LEU A 125 -4.55 20.18 -3.45
N LEU A 126 -4.15 19.56 -4.56
CA LEU A 126 -3.88 18.13 -4.65
C LEU A 126 -2.79 17.69 -3.67
N ARG A 127 -1.67 18.42 -3.60
CA ARG A 127 -0.62 18.14 -2.61
C ARG A 127 -1.15 18.19 -1.18
N ARG A 128 -2.04 19.12 -0.85
CA ARG A 128 -2.65 19.17 0.49
C ARG A 128 -3.52 17.95 0.74
N GLN A 129 -4.39 17.61 -0.22
CA GLN A 129 -5.29 16.49 -0.13
C GLN A 129 -4.55 15.15 0.02
N LYS A 130 -3.53 14.91 -0.80
CA LYS A 130 -2.75 13.67 -0.82
C LYS A 130 -1.93 13.45 0.46
N ARG A 131 -1.79 14.44 1.35
CA ARG A 131 -1.17 14.21 2.68
C ARG A 131 -1.91 13.16 3.50
N SER A 132 -3.21 13.00 3.24
CA SER A 132 -4.05 11.99 3.88
C SER A 132 -3.72 10.55 3.49
N TYR A 133 -2.94 10.33 2.41
CA TYR A 133 -2.58 8.99 1.93
C TYR A 133 -1.46 8.41 2.79
N THR A 134 -1.78 8.15 4.06
CA THR A 134 -0.81 7.80 5.09
C THR A 134 -0.11 6.50 4.75
N GLY A 135 1.21 6.47 4.90
CA GLY A 135 2.01 5.30 4.54
C GLY A 135 2.28 5.14 3.04
N CYS A 136 1.81 6.06 2.20
CA CYS A 136 2.10 6.11 0.77
C CYS A 136 3.20 7.13 0.42
N ALA A 137 3.79 6.98 -0.76
CA ALA A 137 4.64 7.96 -1.42
C ALA A 137 3.94 8.46 -2.68
N ILE A 138 3.78 9.77 -2.82
CA ILE A 138 3.23 10.36 -4.04
C ILE A 138 4.39 10.61 -4.99
N ASN A 139 4.36 9.93 -6.13
CA ASN A 139 5.47 9.89 -7.08
C ASN A 139 5.33 10.98 -8.13
N ARG A 140 4.11 11.20 -8.62
CA ARG A 140 3.83 12.12 -9.73
C ARG A 140 2.43 12.69 -9.63
N ILE A 141 2.28 13.99 -9.89
CA ILE A 141 1.00 14.64 -10.19
C ILE A 141 1.16 15.24 -11.57
N TYR A 142 0.25 14.93 -12.48
CA TYR A 142 0.39 15.35 -13.87
C TYR A 142 -0.94 15.67 -14.51
N TYR A 143 -0.90 16.63 -15.43
CA TYR A 143 -2.05 17.09 -16.19
C TYR A 143 -1.68 17.18 -17.66
N ASP A 144 -2.52 16.57 -18.49
CA ASP A 144 -2.48 16.70 -19.94
C ASP A 144 -3.88 17.11 -20.40
N GLU A 145 -4.00 18.33 -20.93
CA GLU A 145 -5.30 18.90 -21.29
C GLU A 145 -6.03 18.04 -22.34
N ARG A 146 -5.29 17.53 -23.32
CA ARG A 146 -5.86 16.75 -24.42
C ARG A 146 -6.47 15.45 -23.91
N TRP A 147 -5.73 14.72 -23.08
CA TRP A 147 -6.19 13.49 -22.43
C TRP A 147 -7.36 13.78 -21.49
N SER A 148 -7.27 14.81 -20.65
CA SER A 148 -8.35 15.17 -19.72
C SER A 148 -9.66 15.50 -20.45
N ASN A 149 -9.59 16.27 -21.54
CA ASN A 149 -10.78 16.59 -22.33
C ASN A 149 -11.34 15.34 -23.02
N GLY A 150 -10.48 14.46 -23.57
CA GLY A 150 -10.91 13.20 -24.15
C GLY A 150 -11.67 12.31 -23.15
N ARG A 151 -11.11 12.16 -21.95
CA ARG A 151 -11.73 11.39 -20.86
C ARG A 151 -13.07 11.99 -20.39
N LEU A 152 -13.15 13.31 -20.24
CA LEU A 152 -14.41 13.99 -19.89
C LEU A 152 -15.47 13.85 -21.00
N ASP A 153 -15.06 13.91 -22.27
CA ASP A 153 -15.97 13.69 -23.39
C ASP A 153 -16.49 12.25 -23.45
N GLU A 154 -15.67 11.26 -23.12
CA GLU A 154 -16.08 9.85 -22.98
C GLU A 154 -17.14 9.68 -21.89
N GLU A 155 -16.90 10.22 -20.69
CA GLU A 155 -17.88 10.21 -19.59
C GLU A 155 -19.21 10.84 -20.02
N ARG A 156 -19.14 12.00 -20.68
CA ARG A 156 -20.34 12.70 -21.15
C ARG A 156 -21.11 11.90 -22.21
N ARG A 157 -20.43 11.09 -23.03
CA ARG A 157 -21.10 10.19 -24.00
C ARG A 157 -21.73 9.01 -23.27
N ALA A 158 -21.00 8.37 -22.35
CA ALA A 158 -21.48 7.24 -21.58
C ALA A 158 -22.76 7.57 -20.79
N VAL A 159 -22.83 8.73 -20.13
CA VAL A 159 -24.04 9.14 -19.38
C VAL A 159 -25.21 9.52 -20.29
N LYS A 160 -24.96 9.92 -21.55
CA LYS A 160 -26.08 10.09 -22.51
C LYS A 160 -26.71 8.75 -22.88
N ASP A 161 -25.91 7.69 -22.94
CA ASP A 161 -26.36 6.35 -23.26
C ASP A 161 -26.98 5.64 -22.04
N ASP A 162 -26.57 6.01 -20.82
CA ASP A 162 -27.17 5.59 -19.55
C ASP A 162 -27.38 6.77 -18.57
N PRO A 163 -28.50 7.51 -18.70
CA PRO A 163 -28.80 8.71 -17.92
C PRO A 163 -29.10 8.46 -16.43
N GLY A 164 -28.97 7.21 -15.95
CA GLY A 164 -29.05 6.86 -14.53
C GLY A 164 -27.71 6.61 -13.85
N SER A 165 -26.60 6.60 -14.61
CA SER A 165 -25.26 6.37 -14.05
C SER A 165 -24.83 7.53 -13.14
N GLY A 166 -24.56 7.25 -11.87
CA GLY A 166 -24.18 8.25 -10.85
C GLY A 166 -22.76 8.79 -10.99
N SER A 167 -22.26 9.02 -12.21
CA SER A 167 -20.90 9.48 -12.46
C SER A 167 -20.67 10.87 -11.86
N SER A 168 -19.67 10.98 -10.98
CA SER A 168 -19.22 12.25 -10.40
C SER A 168 -18.68 13.19 -11.48
N PHE A 169 -18.14 12.65 -12.57
CA PHE A 169 -17.64 13.39 -13.73
C PHE A 169 -18.77 14.06 -14.50
N ALA A 170 -19.83 13.31 -14.83
CA ALA A 170 -21.00 13.88 -15.48
C ALA A 170 -21.68 14.94 -14.61
N SER A 171 -21.84 14.67 -13.32
CA SER A 171 -22.40 15.62 -12.35
C SER A 171 -21.56 16.91 -12.26
N ALA A 172 -20.24 16.81 -12.30
CA ALA A 172 -19.35 17.96 -12.32
C ALA A 172 -19.45 18.75 -13.62
N ILE A 173 -19.54 18.05 -14.77
CA ILE A 173 -19.71 18.67 -16.08
C ILE A 173 -21.03 19.44 -16.14
N ASP A 174 -22.13 18.87 -15.67
CA ASP A 174 -23.44 19.52 -15.68
C ASP A 174 -23.48 20.74 -14.75
N ARG A 175 -22.80 20.66 -13.60
CA ARG A 175 -22.77 21.76 -12.62
C ARG A 175 -21.83 22.90 -13.01
N TYR A 176 -20.62 22.58 -13.44
CA TYR A 176 -19.55 23.58 -13.64
C TYR A 176 -19.24 23.85 -15.11
N GLY A 177 -19.64 22.96 -16.01
CA GLY A 177 -19.35 23.03 -17.44
C GLY A 177 -17.98 22.44 -17.82
N MET A 178 -17.88 21.85 -19.01
CA MET A 178 -16.65 21.24 -19.55
C MET A 178 -15.43 22.15 -19.50
N GLY A 179 -15.62 23.47 -19.68
CA GLY A 179 -14.55 24.46 -19.67
C GLY A 179 -13.91 24.67 -18.30
N ARG A 180 -14.59 24.27 -17.21
CA ARG A 180 -14.14 24.51 -15.83
C ARG A 180 -13.68 23.25 -15.12
N VAL A 181 -13.90 22.07 -15.69
CA VAL A 181 -13.53 20.79 -15.10
C VAL A 181 -12.18 20.31 -15.67
N ALA A 182 -11.35 19.74 -14.81
CA ALA A 182 -10.05 19.18 -15.14
C ALA A 182 -9.85 17.83 -14.42
N ILE A 183 -9.22 16.89 -15.10
CA ILE A 183 -8.80 15.61 -14.51
C ILE A 183 -7.28 15.63 -14.43
N PHE A 184 -6.77 15.68 -13.20
CA PHE A 184 -5.37 15.42 -12.93
C PHE A 184 -5.16 13.92 -12.77
N ARG A 185 -3.95 13.45 -13.05
CA ARG A 185 -3.54 12.09 -12.74
C ARG A 185 -2.48 12.10 -11.66
N THR A 186 -2.58 11.14 -10.75
CA THR A 186 -1.62 10.95 -9.68
C THR A 186 -1.06 9.52 -9.73
N ASP A 187 0.25 9.41 -9.64
CA ASP A 187 0.93 8.12 -9.43
C ASP A 187 1.44 8.09 -7.98
N PHE A 188 1.19 7.00 -7.28
CA PHE A 188 1.62 6.82 -5.90
C PHE A 188 1.97 5.36 -5.61
N THR A 189 2.74 5.14 -4.55
CA THR A 189 3.11 3.81 -4.08
C THR A 189 2.79 3.69 -2.59
N CYS A 190 1.94 2.74 -2.23
CA CYS A 190 1.58 2.48 -0.83
C CYS A 190 2.32 1.25 -0.29
N GLY A 191 2.80 1.36 0.96
CA GLY A 191 3.39 0.22 1.65
C GLY A 191 2.34 -0.85 1.99
N LYS A 192 2.78 -2.09 2.22
CA LYS A 192 1.89 -3.20 2.66
C LYS A 192 1.18 -2.91 3.98
N ASN A 193 1.77 -2.05 4.81
CA ASN A 193 1.24 -1.63 6.08
C ASN A 193 0.70 -0.19 6.01
N SER A 194 0.28 0.29 4.84
CA SER A 194 -0.43 1.59 4.73
C SER A 194 -1.66 1.56 5.62
N ALA A 195 -1.88 2.62 6.40
CA ALA A 195 -3.12 2.76 7.20
C ALA A 195 -4.31 3.21 6.35
N ASP A 196 -4.06 3.67 5.12
CA ASP A 196 -5.12 4.02 4.18
C ASP A 196 -5.71 2.73 3.57
N THR A 197 -6.87 2.31 4.08
CA THR A 197 -7.54 1.06 3.68
C THR A 197 -8.20 1.14 2.31
N GLY A 198 -8.39 2.36 1.77
CA GLY A 198 -8.95 2.56 0.44
C GLY A 198 -7.93 2.37 -0.68
N LEU A 199 -6.64 2.39 -0.34
CA LEU A 199 -5.54 2.32 -1.29
C LEU A 199 -4.84 0.96 -1.19
N GLY A 200 -4.82 0.22 -2.30
CA GLY A 200 -4.11 -1.06 -2.38
C GLY A 200 -2.61 -0.91 -2.14
N ALA A 201 -1.97 -1.95 -1.61
CA ALA A 201 -0.51 -1.99 -1.49
C ALA A 201 0.16 -2.10 -2.87
N GLY A 202 1.30 -1.44 -3.04
CA GLY A 202 2.04 -1.42 -4.30
C GLY A 202 1.92 -0.09 -5.04
N ALA A 203 2.27 -0.11 -6.32
CA ALA A 203 2.24 1.08 -7.17
C ALA A 203 0.87 1.22 -7.86
N THR A 204 0.33 2.43 -7.80
CA THR A 204 -0.84 2.87 -8.54
C THR A 204 -0.41 3.94 -9.52
N THR A 205 -0.82 3.79 -10.78
CA THR A 205 -0.53 4.74 -11.86
C THR A 205 -1.83 5.22 -12.48
N GLY A 206 -1.91 6.52 -12.74
CA GLY A 206 -3.04 7.10 -13.44
C GLY A 206 -4.30 7.24 -12.58
N TRP A 207 -4.17 7.33 -11.26
CA TRP A 207 -5.30 7.67 -10.39
C TRP A 207 -5.87 9.02 -10.83
N GLU A 208 -7.16 9.07 -11.13
CA GLU A 208 -7.83 10.26 -11.64
C GLU A 208 -8.28 11.13 -10.47
N ASP A 209 -7.95 12.42 -10.48
CA ASP A 209 -8.40 13.42 -9.52
C ASP A 209 -9.21 14.49 -10.27
N LEU A 210 -10.51 14.52 -10.01
CA LEU A 210 -11.47 15.40 -10.66
C LEU A 210 -11.61 16.72 -9.89
N LEU A 211 -11.28 17.82 -10.56
CA LEU A 211 -11.34 19.17 -10.00
C LEU A 211 -12.21 20.09 -10.87
N ALA A 212 -12.84 21.07 -10.23
CA ALA A 212 -13.59 22.13 -10.92
C ALA A 212 -13.10 23.52 -10.50
N TRP A 213 -12.81 24.39 -11.47
CA TRP A 213 -12.52 25.80 -11.24
C TRP A 213 -13.82 26.56 -10.96
N ALA A 214 -14.00 26.97 -9.72
CA ALA A 214 -15.19 27.68 -9.26
C ALA A 214 -14.80 28.67 -8.14
N PRO A 215 -14.16 29.81 -8.47
CA PRO A 215 -13.64 30.76 -7.48
C PRO A 215 -14.70 31.37 -6.57
N ASP A 216 -15.95 31.38 -7.02
CA ASP A 216 -17.09 31.91 -6.27
C ASP A 216 -17.83 30.81 -5.45
N ASP A 217 -17.42 29.54 -5.54
CA ASP A 217 -18.01 28.45 -4.76
C ASP A 217 -17.46 28.47 -3.32
N ALA A 218 -18.33 28.41 -2.32
CA ALA A 218 -17.94 28.44 -0.90
C ALA A 218 -17.05 27.25 -0.49
N LYS A 219 -17.05 26.17 -1.27
CA LYS A 219 -16.18 24.99 -1.05
C LYS A 219 -14.83 25.11 -1.75
N ALA A 220 -14.62 26.15 -2.56
CA ALA A 220 -13.41 26.29 -3.33
C ALA A 220 -12.22 26.67 -2.43
N GLU A 221 -11.14 25.93 -2.58
CA GLU A 221 -9.84 26.27 -2.03
C GLU A 221 -8.96 26.74 -3.17
N ARG A 222 -8.47 27.98 -3.09
CA ARG A 222 -7.68 28.61 -4.18
C ARG A 222 -8.40 28.59 -5.53
N GLY A 223 -9.72 28.74 -5.48
CA GLY A 223 -10.60 28.72 -6.65
C GLY A 223 -10.90 27.34 -7.23
N TRP A 224 -10.37 26.27 -6.65
CA TRP A 224 -10.65 24.89 -7.06
C TRP A 224 -11.53 24.16 -6.05
N VAL A 225 -12.48 23.40 -6.56
CA VAL A 225 -13.25 22.41 -5.79
C VAL A 225 -12.73 21.03 -6.16
N TRP A 226 -12.26 20.27 -5.19
CA TRP A 226 -12.02 18.84 -5.38
C TRP A 226 -13.38 18.11 -5.36
N ILE A 227 -13.65 17.34 -6.43
CA ILE A 227 -14.94 16.67 -6.61
C ILE A 227 -14.83 15.20 -6.20
N ASP A 228 -13.88 14.49 -6.80
CA ASP A 228 -13.73 13.05 -6.63
C ASP A 228 -12.32 12.58 -6.98
N GLY A 229 -11.97 11.36 -6.58
CA GLY A 229 -10.73 10.73 -6.95
C GLY A 229 -10.85 9.22 -6.94
N GLY A 230 -10.39 8.57 -8.01
CA GLY A 230 -10.57 7.14 -8.19
C GLY A 230 -9.80 6.58 -9.38
N MET A 231 -9.95 5.28 -9.61
CA MET A 231 -9.60 4.67 -10.88
C MET A 231 -10.81 4.77 -11.81
N GLY A 232 -10.59 5.29 -13.02
CA GLY A 232 -11.58 5.25 -14.11
C GLY A 232 -11.66 3.88 -14.78
#